data_AF-A0A4T3F380-F1
#
_entry.id   AF-A0A4T3F380-F1
#
_cell.length_a   1.000
_cell.length_b   1.000
_cell.length_c   1.000
_cell.angle_alpha   90.00
_cell.angle_beta   90.00
_cell.angle_gamma   90.00
#
_symmetry.space_group_name_H-M   'P 1'
#
loop_
_entity.id
_entity.type
_entity.pdbx_description
1 polymer ?
#
loop_
_entity_poly.entity_id
_entity_poly.type
_entity_poly.pdbx_seq_one_letter_code
_entity_poly.pdbx_strand_id
1 'polypeptide(L)'
;MNFDMNRTWSQGVALVQANWQLLAVIAGIFLLIPGMLMYVAFPDLMTGLQGNPDPDRLAAMFGEVAGSLVIYVIFAVIFQMIGYTAMIALMGADRPTVGEALRLGAQCLPTLIGVLLLMILAYIAIGIALVIVTGLVSAVVGLIGGGALAAVLGVIIAIAMMVVMLYVSVRFCLTTPVVALEGQRNPVAAVKRSWTLTGSHSRRIFGFFALLFIAYLVISLLIGAVAGLLASAFGGGSATNIVLGLTNGAMGAVVAMILCGLLVSMYQQLAGSGSESLSKTFD
;
A
#
# COMPACT_ATOMS: atom_id res chain seq x y z
N MET A 1 -14.61 -13.78 17.80
CA MET A 1 -15.46 -13.43 16.65
C MET A 1 -14.72 -13.83 15.37
N ASN A 2 -15.40 -14.48 14.43
CA ASN A 2 -14.83 -14.85 13.14
C ASN A 2 -14.72 -13.62 12.23
N PHE A 3 -13.62 -13.49 11.47
CA PHE A 3 -13.50 -12.48 10.41
C PHE A 3 -14.56 -12.72 9.31
N ASP A 4 -15.38 -11.71 9.03
CA ASP A 4 -16.44 -11.69 8.02
C ASP A 4 -16.13 -10.63 6.97
N MET A 5 -15.74 -11.10 5.77
CA MET A 5 -15.32 -10.30 4.63
C MET A 5 -16.43 -9.39 4.09
N ASN A 6 -17.66 -9.88 4.06
CA ASN A 6 -18.78 -9.11 3.51
C ASN A 6 -19.12 -7.95 4.45
N ARG A 7 -19.12 -8.22 5.76
CA ARG A 7 -19.27 -7.17 6.76
C ARG A 7 -18.14 -6.15 6.70
N THR A 8 -16.89 -6.58 6.53
CA THR A 8 -15.75 -5.66 6.36
C THR A 8 -15.93 -4.76 5.15
N TRP A 9 -16.33 -5.33 4.02
CA TRP A 9 -16.58 -4.58 2.79
C TRP A 9 -17.73 -3.59 2.95
N SER A 10 -18.90 -4.05 3.40
CA SER A 10 -20.09 -3.22 3.51
C SER A 10 -19.90 -2.06 4.50
N GLN A 11 -19.27 -2.33 5.64
CA GLN A 11 -18.98 -1.31 6.64
C GLN A 11 -17.87 -0.36 6.17
N GLY A 12 -16.80 -0.88 5.55
CA GLY A 12 -15.72 -0.04 5.03
C GLY A 12 -16.21 0.92 3.94
N VAL A 13 -17.03 0.44 3.01
CA VAL A 13 -17.67 1.28 1.99
C VAL A 13 -18.61 2.32 2.62
N ALA A 14 -19.40 1.91 3.62
CA ALA A 14 -20.28 2.85 4.34
C ALA A 14 -19.50 3.96 5.06
N LEU A 15 -18.37 3.64 5.69
CA LEU A 15 -17.48 4.63 6.32
C LEU A 15 -16.93 5.64 5.30
N VAL A 16 -16.53 5.15 4.12
CA VAL A 16 -16.03 6.01 3.04
C VAL A 16 -17.13 6.89 2.49
N GLN A 17 -18.33 6.35 2.25
CA GLN A 17 -19.47 7.11 1.76
C GLN A 17 -19.89 8.20 2.75
N ALA A 18 -19.93 7.87 4.05
CA ALA A 18 -20.29 8.82 5.10
C ALA A 18 -19.30 10.00 5.22
N ASN A 19 -18.03 9.78 4.87
CA ASN A 19 -16.96 10.78 4.98
C ASN A 19 -16.41 11.25 3.63
N TRP A 20 -17.10 10.95 2.52
CA TRP A 20 -16.57 11.05 1.16
C TRP A 20 -15.97 12.43 0.86
N GLN A 21 -16.66 13.51 1.22
CA GLN A 21 -16.19 14.86 0.94
C GLN A 21 -14.84 15.16 1.62
N LEU A 22 -14.70 14.80 2.90
CA LEU A 22 -13.47 15.03 3.65
C LEU A 22 -12.33 14.13 3.14
N LEU A 23 -12.65 12.86 2.87
CA LEU A 23 -11.68 11.89 2.35
C LEU A 23 -11.22 12.29 0.95
N ALA A 24 -12.10 12.75 0.07
CA ALA A 24 -11.77 13.17 -1.29
C ALA A 24 -10.82 14.39 -1.29
N VAL A 25 -11.03 15.35 -0.39
CA VAL A 25 -10.13 16.50 -0.23
C VAL A 25 -8.74 16.04 0.24
N ILE A 26 -8.68 15.19 1.27
CA ILE A 26 -7.41 14.69 1.79
C ILE A 26 -6.71 13.80 0.76
N ALA A 27 -7.41 12.89 0.11
CA ALA A 27 -6.85 12.01 -0.91
C ALA A 27 -6.40 12.80 -2.15
N GLY A 28 -7.16 13.82 -2.54
CA GLY A 28 -6.76 14.75 -3.60
C GLY A 28 -5.42 15.43 -3.29
N ILE A 29 -5.28 15.97 -2.09
CA ILE A 29 -4.06 16.70 -1.71
C ILE A 29 -2.91 15.72 -1.46
N PHE A 30 -3.10 14.70 -0.64
CA PHE A 30 -2.02 13.87 -0.09
C PHE A 30 -1.66 12.65 -0.94
N LEU A 31 -2.54 12.21 -1.84
CA LEU A 31 -2.32 11.00 -2.65
C LEU A 31 -2.26 11.35 -4.14
N LEU A 32 -3.24 12.10 -4.64
CA LEU A 32 -3.31 12.46 -6.06
C LEU A 32 -2.17 13.39 -6.46
N ILE A 33 -1.93 14.48 -5.72
CA ILE A 33 -0.87 15.44 -6.10
C ILE A 33 0.51 14.78 -6.11
N PRO A 34 0.98 14.09 -5.05
CA PRO A 34 2.25 13.39 -5.11
C PRO A 34 2.26 12.37 -6.26
N GLY A 35 1.21 11.55 -6.39
CA GLY A 35 1.12 10.54 -7.44
C GLY A 35 1.26 11.13 -8.85
N MET A 36 0.63 12.29 -9.11
CA MET A 36 0.75 13.02 -10.37
C MET A 36 2.14 13.64 -10.54
N LEU A 37 2.68 14.25 -9.48
CA LEU A 37 4.01 14.85 -9.50
C LEU A 37 5.10 13.85 -9.87
N MET A 38 4.95 12.57 -9.54
CA MET A 38 5.88 11.52 -9.97
C MET A 38 6.01 11.46 -11.50
N TYR A 39 4.88 11.53 -12.21
CA TYR A 39 4.84 11.43 -13.68
C TYR A 39 5.36 12.68 -14.36
N VAL A 40 5.17 13.84 -13.73
CA VAL A 40 5.65 15.11 -14.27
C VAL A 40 7.14 15.32 -13.96
N ALA A 41 7.59 14.93 -12.77
CA ALA A 41 8.97 15.12 -12.31
C ALA A 41 9.93 14.06 -12.86
N PHE A 42 9.44 12.84 -13.12
CA PHE A 42 10.26 11.71 -13.59
C PHE A 42 9.64 11.00 -14.80
N PRO A 43 9.40 11.72 -15.91
CA PRO A 43 8.66 11.19 -17.06
C PRO A 43 9.41 10.05 -17.76
N ASP A 44 10.73 10.15 -17.88
CA ASP A 44 11.56 9.10 -18.49
C ASP A 44 11.49 7.82 -17.66
N LEU A 45 11.62 7.94 -16.33
CA LEU A 45 11.51 6.81 -15.42
C LEU A 45 10.14 6.13 -15.55
N MET A 46 9.05 6.91 -15.61
CA MET A 46 7.70 6.32 -15.74
C MET A 46 7.50 5.63 -17.09
N THR A 47 8.02 6.20 -18.17
CA THR A 47 7.97 5.58 -19.51
C THR A 47 8.78 4.29 -19.56
N GLY A 48 9.97 4.28 -18.94
CA GLY A 48 10.84 3.11 -18.86
C GLY A 48 10.21 1.94 -18.08
N LEU A 49 9.41 2.24 -17.04
CA LEU A 49 8.70 1.23 -16.26
C LEU A 49 7.47 0.63 -16.97
N GLN A 50 6.94 1.29 -18.00
CA GLN A 50 5.78 0.83 -18.76
C GLN A 50 6.14 0.03 -20.03
N GLY A 51 7.40 0.10 -20.47
CA GLY A 51 7.91 -0.62 -21.65
C GLY A 51 8.49 -2.00 -21.34
N ASN A 52 9.25 -2.56 -22.29
CA ASN A 52 10.08 -3.75 -22.03
C ASN A 52 11.34 -3.32 -21.27
N PRO A 53 11.48 -3.66 -19.98
CA PRO A 53 12.54 -3.12 -19.15
C PRO A 53 13.85 -3.86 -19.45
N ASP A 54 14.73 -3.24 -20.24
CA ASP A 54 16.12 -3.67 -20.29
C ASP A 54 16.77 -3.34 -18.93
N PRO A 55 17.22 -4.32 -18.12
CA PRO A 55 17.65 -4.09 -16.75
C PRO A 55 18.78 -3.05 -16.64
N ASP A 56 19.69 -3.05 -17.62
CA ASP A 56 20.84 -2.14 -17.65
C ASP A 56 20.41 -0.69 -17.92
N ARG A 57 19.42 -0.51 -18.80
CA ARG A 57 18.85 0.81 -19.10
C ARG A 57 18.11 1.37 -17.90
N LEU A 58 17.30 0.55 -17.22
CA LEU A 58 16.63 0.98 -15.99
C LEU A 58 17.64 1.35 -14.91
N ALA A 59 18.69 0.54 -14.71
CA ALA A 59 19.73 0.83 -13.72
C ALA A 59 20.42 2.18 -13.99
N ALA A 60 20.74 2.48 -15.26
CA ALA A 60 21.30 3.76 -15.66
C ALA A 60 20.35 4.94 -15.37
N MET A 61 19.06 4.79 -15.73
CA MET A 61 18.04 5.81 -15.46
C MET A 61 17.85 6.07 -13.96
N PHE A 62 17.81 5.01 -13.15
CA PHE A 62 17.78 5.14 -11.69
C PHE A 62 19.02 5.83 -11.14
N GLY A 63 20.21 5.52 -11.68
CA GLY A 63 21.46 6.15 -11.29
C GLY A 63 21.48 7.67 -11.56
N GLU A 64 20.93 8.09 -12.70
CA GLU A 64 20.84 9.49 -13.12
C GLU A 64 19.94 10.31 -12.19
N VAL A 65 18.77 9.78 -11.83
CA VAL A 65 17.79 10.50 -11.00
C VAL A 65 17.84 10.13 -9.52
N ALA A 66 18.79 9.30 -9.08
CA ALA A 66 18.80 8.70 -7.73
C ALA A 66 18.64 9.75 -6.62
N GLY A 67 19.41 10.85 -6.68
CA GLY A 67 19.38 11.89 -5.64
C GLY A 67 18.03 12.59 -5.53
N SER A 68 17.47 13.04 -6.65
CA SER A 68 16.16 13.72 -6.69
C SER A 68 15.01 12.75 -6.40
N LEU A 69 15.12 11.51 -6.88
CA LEU A 69 14.16 10.44 -6.61
C LEU A 69 14.06 10.12 -5.12
N VAL A 70 15.19 9.99 -4.43
CA VAL A 70 15.21 9.69 -2.98
C VAL A 70 14.54 10.81 -2.19
N ILE A 71 14.85 12.07 -2.49
CA ILE A 71 14.23 13.23 -1.84
C ILE A 71 12.72 13.23 -2.09
N TYR A 72 12.30 13.00 -3.34
CA TYR A 72 10.90 12.92 -3.71
C TYR A 72 10.19 11.77 -2.98
N VAL A 73 10.78 10.57 -2.93
CA VAL A 73 10.19 9.40 -2.25
C VAL A 73 10.05 9.66 -0.76
N ILE A 74 11.05 10.25 -0.10
CA ILE A 74 10.95 10.61 1.32
C ILE A 74 9.80 11.60 1.54
N PHE A 75 9.72 12.64 0.72
CA PHE A 75 8.63 13.61 0.77
C PHE A 75 7.27 12.92 0.57
N ALA A 76 7.13 12.12 -0.49
CA ALA A 76 5.90 11.43 -0.83
C ALA A 76 5.48 10.44 0.26
N VAL A 77 6.43 9.73 0.88
CA VAL A 77 6.14 8.80 1.97
C VAL A 77 5.63 9.53 3.20
N ILE A 78 6.30 10.62 3.63
CA ILE A 78 5.85 11.41 4.78
C ILE A 78 4.46 12.00 4.51
N PHE A 79 4.27 12.56 3.32
CA PHE A 79 3.00 13.17 2.92
C PHE A 79 1.88 12.12 2.91
N GLN A 80 2.13 10.96 2.32
CA GLN A 80 1.17 9.85 2.31
C GLN A 80 0.89 9.31 3.70
N MET A 81 1.88 9.17 4.58
CA MET A 81 1.66 8.73 5.97
C MET A 81 0.69 9.64 6.71
N ILE A 82 0.83 10.97 6.56
CA ILE A 82 -0.11 11.93 7.12
C ILE A 82 -1.50 11.73 6.52
N GLY A 83 -1.60 11.64 5.19
CA GLY A 83 -2.87 11.45 4.48
C GLY A 83 -3.62 10.18 4.90
N TYR A 84 -2.95 9.03 4.87
CA TYR A 84 -3.52 7.75 5.29
C TYR A 84 -3.98 7.78 6.75
N THR A 85 -3.18 8.36 7.63
CA THR A 85 -3.50 8.45 9.07
C THR A 85 -4.68 9.37 9.31
N ALA A 86 -4.73 10.52 8.64
CA ALA A 86 -5.84 11.46 8.76
C ALA A 86 -7.16 10.85 8.26
N MET A 87 -7.14 10.14 7.12
CA MET A 87 -8.32 9.43 6.62
C MET A 87 -8.82 8.37 7.60
N ILE A 88 -7.91 7.59 8.19
CA ILE A 88 -8.25 6.59 9.21
C ILE A 88 -8.83 7.25 10.46
N ALA A 89 -8.25 8.37 10.92
CA ALA A 89 -8.68 9.10 12.09
C ALA A 89 -10.09 9.69 11.93
N LEU A 90 -10.42 10.25 10.76
CA LEU A 90 -11.76 10.78 10.46
C LEU A 90 -12.85 9.70 10.49
N MET A 91 -12.50 8.47 10.14
CA MET A 91 -13.42 7.32 10.20
C MET A 91 -13.40 6.63 11.58
N GLY A 92 -12.58 7.11 12.51
CA GLY A 92 -12.52 6.66 13.90
C GLY A 92 -13.74 7.08 14.73
N ALA A 93 -13.80 6.60 15.97
CA ALA A 93 -14.91 6.91 16.88
C ALA A 93 -14.93 8.38 17.31
N ASP A 94 -13.76 9.00 17.42
CA ASP A 94 -13.60 10.36 18.00
C ASP A 94 -14.01 11.49 17.04
N ARG A 95 -14.32 11.19 15.77
CA ARG A 95 -14.79 12.12 14.73
C ARG A 95 -14.10 13.51 14.76
N PRO A 96 -12.77 13.56 14.65
CA PRO A 96 -12.01 14.82 14.71
C PRO A 96 -12.31 15.73 13.51
N THR A 97 -11.98 17.02 13.64
CA THR A 97 -11.92 17.92 12.48
C THR A 97 -10.74 17.55 11.56
N VAL A 98 -10.76 18.01 10.30
CA VAL A 98 -9.67 17.74 9.34
C VAL A 98 -8.31 18.23 9.85
N GLY A 99 -8.28 19.41 10.49
CA GLY A 99 -7.05 19.96 11.07
C GLY A 99 -6.49 19.10 12.20
N GLU A 100 -7.37 18.58 13.07
CA GLU A 100 -6.98 17.66 14.15
C GLU A 100 -6.53 16.31 13.61
N ALA A 101 -7.19 15.77 12.58
CA ALA A 101 -6.80 14.53 11.93
C ALA A 101 -5.42 14.63 11.26
N LEU A 102 -5.13 15.75 10.59
CA LEU A 102 -3.81 16.02 10.01
C LEU A 102 -2.75 16.21 11.09
N ARG A 103 -3.07 16.92 12.18
CA ARG A 103 -2.17 17.07 13.33
C ARG A 103 -1.86 15.72 13.98
N LEU A 104 -2.86 14.85 14.12
CA LEU A 104 -2.68 13.50 14.61
C LEU A 104 -1.74 12.71 13.69
N GLY A 105 -1.97 12.77 12.36
CA GLY A 105 -1.08 12.19 11.37
C GLY A 105 0.38 12.64 11.52
N ALA A 106 0.60 13.95 11.67
CA ALA A 106 1.92 14.52 11.90
C ALA A 106 2.55 14.05 13.23
N GLN A 107 1.77 13.95 14.30
CA GLN A 107 2.25 13.44 15.59
C GLN A 107 2.58 11.95 15.54
N CYS A 108 1.87 11.17 14.72
CA CYS A 108 2.10 9.74 14.54
C CYS A 108 3.32 9.45 13.65
N LEU A 109 3.86 10.45 12.94
CA LEU A 109 4.99 10.28 12.03
C LEU A 109 6.21 9.59 12.66
N PRO A 110 6.71 9.97 13.86
CA PRO A 110 7.89 9.31 14.42
C PRO A 110 7.67 7.81 14.64
N THR A 111 6.47 7.45 15.08
CA THR A 111 6.06 6.05 15.27
C THR A 111 5.92 5.35 13.92
N LEU A 112 5.27 5.95 12.93
CA LEU A 112 5.08 5.36 11.61
C LEU A 112 6.39 5.22 10.84
N ILE A 113 7.34 6.15 11.01
CA ILE A 113 8.70 6.04 10.50
C ILE A 113 9.42 4.88 11.20
N GLY A 114 9.29 4.75 12.53
CA GLY A 114 9.81 3.60 13.26
C GLY A 114 9.24 2.27 12.75
N VAL A 115 7.93 2.21 12.48
CA VAL A 115 7.26 1.05 11.87
C VAL A 115 7.80 0.79 10.46
N LEU A 116 7.94 1.83 9.64
CA LEU A 116 8.47 1.72 8.28
C LEU A 116 9.89 1.17 8.29
N LEU A 117 10.77 1.66 9.17
CA LEU A 117 12.14 1.15 9.30
C LEU A 117 12.16 -0.32 9.73
N LEU A 118 11.32 -0.71 10.70
CA LEU A 118 11.18 -2.11 11.09
C LEU A 118 10.69 -2.99 9.92
N MET A 119 9.75 -2.47 9.13
CA MET A 119 9.22 -3.15 7.95
C MET A 119 10.28 -3.28 6.84
N ILE A 120 11.05 -2.23 6.58
CA ILE A 120 12.19 -2.25 5.65
C ILE A 120 13.21 -3.29 6.10
N LEU A 121 13.60 -3.30 7.37
CA LEU A 121 14.54 -4.29 7.90
C LEU A 121 14.00 -5.72 7.76
N ALA A 122 12.70 -5.93 8.02
CA ALA A 122 12.06 -7.23 7.82
C ALA A 122 12.08 -7.66 6.34
N TYR A 123 11.77 -6.75 5.41
CA TYR A 123 11.82 -7.05 3.98
C TYR A 123 13.24 -7.29 3.47
N ILE A 124 14.24 -6.54 3.97
CA ILE A 124 15.65 -6.78 3.64
C ILE A 124 16.08 -8.16 4.15
N ALA A 125 15.72 -8.53 5.38
CA ALA A 125 16.05 -9.86 5.92
C ALA A 125 15.43 -10.99 5.09
N ILE A 126 14.16 -10.84 4.70
CA ILE A 126 13.48 -11.79 3.80
C ILE A 126 14.15 -11.80 2.41
N GLY A 127 14.52 -10.63 1.88
CA GLY A 127 15.18 -10.49 0.58
C GLY A 127 16.59 -11.11 0.55
N ILE A 128 17.39 -10.94 1.60
CA ILE A 128 18.69 -11.60 1.73
C ILE A 128 18.52 -13.11 1.80
N ALA A 129 17.57 -13.59 2.61
CA ALA A 129 17.24 -15.02 2.65
C ALA A 129 16.83 -15.54 1.26
N LEU A 130 16.09 -14.75 0.48
CA LEU A 130 15.71 -15.07 -0.90
C LEU A 130 16.92 -15.19 -1.82
N VAL A 131 17.85 -14.22 -1.79
CA VAL A 131 19.06 -14.26 -2.62
C VAL A 131 19.89 -15.51 -2.29
N ILE A 132 20.01 -15.85 -1.01
CA ILE A 132 20.74 -17.06 -0.57
C ILE A 132 20.03 -18.32 -1.05
N VAL A 133 18.73 -18.47 -0.81
CA VAL A 133 17.96 -19.67 -1.19
C VAL A 133 17.95 -19.84 -2.71
N THR A 134 17.67 -18.77 -3.45
CA THR A 134 17.61 -18.79 -4.92
C THR A 134 18.98 -19.06 -5.51
N GLY A 135 20.05 -18.44 -4.98
CA GLY A 135 21.42 -18.67 -5.41
C GLY A 135 21.87 -20.12 -5.19
N LEU A 136 21.57 -20.70 -4.03
CA LEU A 136 21.88 -22.10 -3.73
C LEU A 136 21.10 -23.07 -4.62
N VAL A 137 19.78 -22.87 -4.79
CA VAL A 137 18.95 -23.72 -5.65
C VAL A 137 19.40 -23.62 -7.11
N SER A 138 19.69 -22.42 -7.59
CA SER A 138 20.14 -22.20 -8.97
C SER A 138 21.52 -22.83 -9.23
N ALA A 139 22.43 -22.75 -8.26
CA ALA A 139 23.75 -23.40 -8.34
C ALA A 139 23.62 -24.93 -8.40
N VAL A 140 22.79 -25.53 -7.54
CA VAL A 140 22.58 -26.99 -7.52
C VAL A 140 21.87 -27.47 -8.78
N VAL A 141 20.83 -26.78 -9.24
CA VAL A 141 20.08 -27.14 -10.45
C VAL A 141 20.90 -26.91 -11.70
N GLY A 142 21.72 -25.85 -11.76
CA GLY A 142 22.62 -25.58 -12.87
C GLY A 142 23.64 -26.70 -13.11
N LEU A 143 24.06 -27.39 -12.04
CA LEU A 143 24.99 -28.53 -12.12
C LEU A 143 24.34 -29.81 -12.68
N ILE A 144 23.01 -29.95 -12.59
CA ILE A 144 22.31 -31.23 -12.86
C ILE A 144 21.36 -31.14 -14.07
N GLY A 145 20.72 -29.99 -14.31
CA GLY A 145 19.55 -29.87 -15.20
C GLY A 145 19.63 -28.85 -16.34
N GLY A 146 20.76 -28.14 -16.49
CA GLY A 146 20.93 -27.11 -17.53
C GLY A 146 20.21 -25.78 -17.24
N GLY A 147 20.62 -24.71 -17.96
CA GLY A 147 20.21 -23.33 -17.67
C GLY A 147 18.70 -23.05 -17.80
N ALA A 148 17.98 -23.81 -18.63
CA ALA A 148 16.54 -23.66 -18.81
C ALA A 148 15.74 -24.07 -17.57
N LEU A 149 16.13 -25.15 -16.87
CA LEU A 149 15.47 -25.57 -15.62
C LEU A 149 15.74 -24.59 -14.48
N ALA A 150 16.94 -23.99 -14.43
CA ALA A 150 17.27 -22.94 -13.48
C ALA A 150 16.40 -21.68 -13.68
N ALA A 151 16.15 -21.28 -14.93
CA ALA A 151 15.29 -20.13 -15.24
C ALA A 151 13.83 -20.34 -14.80
N VAL A 152 13.26 -21.51 -15.10
CA VAL A 152 11.86 -21.84 -14.71
C VAL A 152 11.70 -21.89 -13.19
N LEU A 153 12.64 -22.52 -12.47
CA LEU A 153 12.62 -22.54 -11.01
C LEU A 153 12.82 -21.14 -10.41
N GLY A 154 13.65 -20.29 -11.02
CA GLY A 154 13.80 -18.89 -10.64
C GLY A 154 12.47 -18.13 -10.67
N VAL A 155 11.68 -18.30 -11.74
CA VAL A 155 10.34 -17.69 -11.86
C VAL A 155 9.38 -18.21 -10.80
N ILE A 156 9.35 -19.53 -10.55
CA ILE A 156 8.49 -20.14 -9.53
C ILE A 156 8.85 -19.61 -8.12
N ILE A 157 10.14 -19.52 -7.80
CA ILE A 157 10.62 -18.97 -6.54
C ILE A 157 10.21 -17.50 -6.42
N ALA A 158 10.36 -16.71 -7.48
CA ALA A 158 9.95 -15.30 -7.47
C ALA A 158 8.44 -15.14 -7.18
N ILE A 159 7.58 -15.97 -7.80
CA ILE A 159 6.14 -15.95 -7.56
C ILE A 159 5.81 -16.38 -6.12
N ALA A 160 6.38 -17.48 -5.65
CA ALA A 160 6.16 -17.95 -4.28
C ALA A 160 6.57 -16.89 -3.25
N MET A 161 7.64 -16.15 -3.51
CA MET A 161 8.12 -15.09 -2.65
C MET A 161 7.25 -13.83 -2.71
N MET A 162 6.72 -13.48 -3.89
CA MET A 162 5.69 -12.44 -4.00
C MET A 162 4.51 -12.75 -3.08
N VAL A 163 4.05 -14.01 -3.05
CA VAL A 163 2.98 -14.45 -2.15
C VAL A 163 3.39 -14.32 -0.67
N VAL A 164 4.62 -14.67 -0.30
CA VAL A 164 5.13 -14.50 1.06
C VAL A 164 5.17 -13.02 1.46
N MET A 165 5.65 -12.13 0.60
CA MET A 165 5.66 -10.68 0.87
C MET A 165 4.25 -10.11 1.05
N LEU A 166 3.29 -10.54 0.23
CA LEU A 166 1.88 -10.17 0.38
C LEU A 166 1.30 -10.72 1.69
N TYR A 167 1.64 -11.94 2.07
CA TYR A 167 1.21 -12.52 3.34
C TYR A 167 1.78 -11.78 4.55
N VAL A 168 3.04 -11.35 4.47
CA VAL A 168 3.67 -10.52 5.50
C VAL A 168 3.00 -9.14 5.58
N SER A 169 2.73 -8.50 4.43
CA SER A 169 1.99 -7.23 4.35
C SER A 169 0.63 -7.29 5.06
N VAL A 170 -0.08 -8.42 4.91
CA VAL A 170 -1.37 -8.66 5.59
C VAL A 170 -1.24 -8.66 7.11
N ARG A 171 -0.10 -9.07 7.68
CA ARG A 171 0.12 -9.00 9.14
C ARG A 171 0.33 -7.58 9.66
N PHE A 172 0.81 -6.69 8.79
CA PHE A 172 1.10 -5.29 9.13
C PHE A 172 -0.01 -4.32 8.74
N CYS A 173 -1.06 -4.77 8.05
CA CYS A 173 -2.10 -3.89 7.52
C CYS A 173 -2.83 -3.06 8.60
N LEU A 174 -2.94 -3.58 9.83
CA LEU A 174 -3.59 -2.89 10.95
C LEU A 174 -2.65 -1.99 11.75
N THR A 175 -1.39 -1.84 11.36
CA THR A 175 -0.44 -1.02 12.14
C THR A 175 -0.83 0.46 12.14
N THR A 176 -1.26 1.01 11.00
CA THR A 176 -1.70 2.42 10.94
C THR A 176 -2.97 2.67 11.77
N PRO A 177 -4.05 1.84 11.68
CA PRO A 177 -5.17 1.92 12.61
C PRO A 177 -4.79 1.81 14.09
N VAL A 178 -3.87 0.92 14.45
CA VAL A 178 -3.41 0.78 15.84
C VAL A 178 -2.69 2.05 16.32
N VAL A 179 -1.83 2.65 15.51
CA VAL A 179 -1.13 3.89 15.87
C VAL A 179 -2.10 5.08 15.93
N ALA A 180 -3.04 5.16 15.00
CA ALA A 180 -3.98 6.28 14.87
C ALA A 180 -5.12 6.23 15.89
N LEU A 181 -5.72 5.05 16.09
CA LEU A 181 -6.95 4.87 16.87
C LEU A 181 -6.68 4.37 18.30
N GLU A 182 -5.66 3.54 18.54
CA GLU A 182 -5.25 3.18 19.92
C GLU A 182 -4.25 4.19 20.51
N GLY A 183 -3.76 5.15 19.71
CA GLY A 183 -2.77 6.13 20.16
C GLY A 183 -1.40 5.52 20.50
N GLN A 184 -1.12 4.30 20.04
CA GLN A 184 0.14 3.61 20.34
C GLN A 184 1.33 4.32 19.70
N ARG A 185 2.20 4.91 20.53
CA ARG A 185 3.37 5.68 20.05
C ARG A 185 4.65 4.85 19.92
N ASN A 186 4.67 3.63 20.45
CA ASN A 186 5.82 2.74 20.33
C ASN A 186 5.70 1.86 19.05
N PRO A 187 6.66 1.93 18.11
CA PRO A 187 6.58 1.23 16.82
C PRO A 187 6.57 -0.30 16.98
N VAL A 188 7.38 -0.85 17.90
CA VAL A 188 7.44 -2.30 18.15
C VAL A 188 6.14 -2.79 18.78
N ALA A 189 5.58 -2.01 19.71
CA ALA A 189 4.31 -2.33 20.34
C ALA A 189 3.16 -2.31 19.30
N ALA A 190 3.14 -1.31 18.41
CA ALA A 190 2.15 -1.21 17.34
C ALA A 190 2.20 -2.40 16.38
N VAL A 191 3.40 -2.81 15.96
CA VAL A 191 3.61 -4.01 15.14
C VAL A 191 3.15 -5.28 15.85
N LYS A 192 3.56 -5.47 17.11
CA LYS A 192 3.17 -6.65 17.89
C LYS A 192 1.66 -6.73 18.04
N ARG A 193 1.01 -5.60 18.30
CA ARG A 193 -0.44 -5.48 18.39
C ARG A 193 -1.11 -5.84 17.05
N SER A 194 -0.67 -5.29 15.93
CA SER A 194 -1.16 -5.67 14.59
C SER A 194 -1.02 -7.18 14.35
N TRP A 195 0.11 -7.77 14.76
CA TRP A 195 0.35 -9.21 14.63
C TRP A 195 -0.61 -10.06 15.47
N THR A 196 -0.93 -9.62 16.69
CA THR A 196 -1.91 -10.31 17.55
C THR A 196 -3.33 -10.24 16.99
N LEU A 197 -3.73 -9.09 16.44
CA LEU A 197 -5.06 -8.89 15.87
C LEU A 197 -5.27 -9.71 14.58
N THR A 198 -4.24 -9.78 13.73
CA THR A 198 -4.30 -10.51 12.46
C THR A 198 -4.02 -12.02 12.60
N GLY A 199 -3.54 -12.47 13.75
CA GLY A 199 -2.97 -13.81 13.92
C GLY A 199 -3.94 -14.98 13.77
N SER A 200 -5.13 -14.88 14.36
CA SER A 200 -6.13 -15.96 14.34
C SER A 200 -6.84 -16.11 13.00
N HIS A 201 -6.84 -15.07 12.16
CA HIS A 201 -7.64 -15.02 10.92
C HIS A 201 -6.80 -14.76 9.65
N SER A 202 -5.48 -14.87 9.73
CA SER A 202 -4.56 -14.41 8.66
C SER A 202 -4.87 -14.96 7.27
N ARG A 203 -5.28 -16.24 7.16
CA ARG A 203 -5.63 -16.85 5.86
C ARG A 203 -6.86 -16.23 5.21
N ARG A 204 -7.88 -15.88 6.00
CA ARG A 204 -9.09 -15.22 5.49
C ARG A 204 -8.80 -13.77 5.13
N ILE A 205 -8.06 -13.06 5.97
CA ILE A 205 -7.64 -11.69 5.67
C ILE A 205 -6.80 -11.67 4.38
N PHE A 206 -5.88 -12.63 4.21
CA PHE A 206 -5.10 -12.78 2.99
C PHE A 206 -5.99 -13.01 1.76
N GLY A 207 -6.94 -13.95 1.82
CA GLY A 207 -7.88 -14.19 0.71
C GLY A 207 -8.71 -12.95 0.34
N PHE A 208 -9.12 -12.17 1.34
CA PHE A 208 -9.83 -10.91 1.14
C PHE A 208 -8.98 -9.87 0.40
N PHE A 209 -7.75 -9.61 0.89
CA PHE A 209 -6.84 -8.67 0.21
C PHE A 209 -6.38 -9.18 -1.16
N ALA A 210 -6.21 -10.49 -1.35
CA ALA A 210 -5.87 -11.07 -2.63
C ALA A 210 -6.99 -10.83 -3.66
N LEU A 211 -8.25 -11.02 -3.28
CA LEU A 211 -9.41 -10.70 -4.13
C LEU A 211 -9.45 -9.21 -4.50
N LEU A 212 -9.25 -8.32 -3.51
CA LEU A 212 -9.21 -6.88 -3.75
C LEU A 212 -8.03 -6.47 -4.64
N PHE A 213 -6.88 -7.10 -4.45
CA PHE A 213 -5.69 -6.86 -5.27
C PHE A 213 -5.92 -7.29 -6.72
N ILE A 214 -6.54 -8.46 -6.95
CA ILE A 214 -6.91 -8.92 -8.29
C ILE A 214 -7.91 -7.95 -8.93
N ALA A 215 -8.95 -7.53 -8.21
CA ALA A 215 -9.91 -6.55 -8.71
C ALA A 215 -9.23 -5.22 -9.06
N TYR A 216 -8.33 -4.74 -8.19
CA TYR A 216 -7.53 -3.54 -8.45
C TYR A 216 -6.65 -3.70 -9.69
N LEU A 217 -5.96 -4.82 -9.87
CA LEU A 217 -5.13 -5.08 -11.05
C LEU A 217 -5.95 -5.02 -12.34
N VAL A 218 -7.14 -5.64 -12.36
CA VAL A 218 -8.01 -5.60 -13.54
C VAL A 218 -8.46 -4.17 -13.82
N ILE A 219 -8.91 -3.45 -12.79
CA ILE A 219 -9.37 -2.05 -12.93
C ILE A 219 -8.22 -1.14 -13.40
N SER A 220 -7.02 -1.30 -12.83
CA SER A 220 -5.87 -0.46 -13.17
C SER A 220 -5.37 -0.71 -14.58
N LEU A 221 -5.42 -1.96 -15.08
CA LEU A 221 -5.12 -2.28 -16.47
C LEU A 221 -6.12 -1.64 -17.43
N LEU A 222 -7.42 -1.70 -17.12
CA LEU A 222 -8.47 -1.11 -17.95
C LEU A 222 -8.37 0.42 -17.98
N ILE A 223 -8.29 1.06 -16.82
CA ILE A 223 -8.16 2.52 -16.70
C ILE A 223 -6.84 2.98 -17.32
N GLY A 224 -5.74 2.28 -17.05
CA GLY A 224 -4.42 2.57 -17.61
C GLY A 224 -4.40 2.47 -19.13
N ALA A 225 -5.05 1.45 -19.72
CA ALA A 225 -5.17 1.32 -21.17
C ALA A 225 -5.95 2.49 -21.80
N VAL A 226 -7.09 2.85 -21.22
CA VAL A 226 -7.90 3.99 -21.69
C VAL A 226 -7.11 5.30 -21.55
N ALA A 227 -6.45 5.52 -20.42
CA ALA A 227 -5.64 6.71 -20.20
C ALA A 227 -4.42 6.76 -21.13
N GLY A 228 -3.79 5.63 -21.41
CA GLY A 228 -2.71 5.52 -22.40
C GLY A 228 -3.16 5.90 -23.81
N LEU A 229 -4.33 5.43 -24.23
CA LEU A 229 -4.92 5.82 -25.52
C LEU A 229 -5.23 7.32 -25.57
N LEU A 230 -5.87 7.87 -24.53
CA LEU A 230 -6.13 9.31 -24.43
C LEU A 230 -4.84 10.12 -24.44
N ALA A 231 -3.82 9.66 -23.72
CA ALA A 231 -2.53 10.31 -23.64
C ALA A 231 -1.81 10.29 -25.01
N SER A 232 -1.93 9.19 -25.77
CA SER A 232 -1.38 9.09 -27.12
C SER A 232 -1.98 10.10 -28.11
N ALA A 233 -3.23 10.52 -27.89
CA ALA A 233 -3.90 11.53 -28.72
C ALA A 233 -3.26 12.93 -28.61
N PHE A 234 -2.48 13.19 -27.56
CA PHE A 234 -1.76 14.46 -27.38
C PHE A 234 -0.38 14.47 -28.07
N GLY A 235 0.02 13.41 -28.78
CA GLY A 235 1.26 13.39 -29.56
C GLY A 235 2.55 13.34 -28.72
N GLY A 236 2.46 13.07 -27.42
CA GLY A 236 3.59 12.97 -26.50
C GLY A 236 3.85 14.23 -25.66
N GLY A 237 4.92 14.22 -24.87
CA GLY A 237 5.37 15.36 -24.06
C GLY A 237 4.60 15.60 -22.77
N SER A 238 4.71 16.81 -22.21
CA SER A 238 4.23 17.14 -20.86
C SER A 238 2.73 16.93 -20.66
N ALA A 239 1.90 17.18 -21.68
CA ALA A 239 0.45 16.95 -21.60
C ALA A 239 0.10 15.47 -21.38
N THR A 240 0.82 14.57 -22.06
CA THR A 240 0.70 13.11 -21.91
C THR A 240 1.01 12.69 -20.47
N ASN A 241 2.11 13.21 -19.91
CA ASN A 241 2.55 12.89 -18.55
C ASN A 241 1.57 13.41 -17.48
N ILE A 242 0.96 14.57 -17.70
CA ILE A 242 -0.07 15.11 -16.81
C ILE A 242 -1.32 14.22 -16.82
N VAL A 243 -1.80 13.79 -17.99
CA VAL A 243 -2.98 12.91 -18.09
C VAL A 243 -2.72 11.56 -17.40
N LEU A 244 -1.56 10.94 -17.66
CA LEU A 244 -1.18 9.68 -17.01
C LEU A 244 -1.00 9.85 -15.50
N GLY A 245 -0.33 10.92 -15.07
CA GLY A 245 -0.13 11.24 -13.67
C GLY A 245 -1.43 11.51 -12.92
N LEU A 246 -2.35 12.26 -13.53
CA LEU A 246 -3.66 12.54 -12.96
C LEU A 246 -4.49 11.27 -12.85
N THR A 247 -4.47 10.42 -13.89
CA THR A 247 -5.16 9.13 -13.88
C THR A 247 -4.64 8.25 -12.75
N ASN A 248 -3.31 8.10 -12.65
CA ASN A 248 -2.69 7.27 -11.63
C ASN A 248 -2.91 7.83 -10.22
N GLY A 249 -2.76 9.15 -10.04
CA GLY A 249 -3.01 9.83 -8.79
C GLY A 249 -4.47 9.72 -8.34
N ALA A 250 -5.43 9.90 -9.25
CA ALA A 250 -6.86 9.76 -8.95
C ALA A 250 -7.23 8.31 -8.59
N MET A 251 -6.72 7.34 -9.35
CA MET A 251 -6.90 5.92 -9.03
C MET A 251 -6.32 5.57 -7.66
N GLY A 252 -5.09 6.01 -7.38
CA GLY A 252 -4.43 5.82 -6.09
C GLY A 252 -5.22 6.47 -4.94
N ALA A 253 -5.76 7.67 -5.14
CA ALA A 253 -6.58 8.36 -4.16
C ALA A 253 -7.88 7.60 -3.84
N VAL A 254 -8.60 7.13 -4.86
CA VAL A 254 -9.85 6.35 -4.67
C VAL A 254 -9.56 5.04 -3.95
N VAL A 255 -8.52 4.32 -4.37
CA VAL A 255 -8.11 3.07 -3.73
C VAL A 255 -7.68 3.31 -2.29
N ALA A 256 -6.91 4.38 -2.02
CA ALA A 256 -6.49 4.74 -0.68
C ALA A 256 -7.68 5.00 0.25
N MET A 257 -8.70 5.74 -0.21
CA MET A 257 -9.93 5.97 0.57
C MET A 257 -10.63 4.65 0.92
N ILE A 258 -10.84 3.78 -0.07
CA ILE A 258 -11.47 2.46 0.13
C ILE A 258 -10.64 1.62 1.10
N LEU A 259 -9.33 1.54 0.91
CA LEU A 259 -8.44 0.79 1.79
C LEU A 259 -8.46 1.33 3.21
N CYS A 260 -8.43 2.64 3.44
CA CYS A 260 -8.58 3.22 4.77
C CYS A 260 -9.90 2.82 5.43
N GLY A 261 -11.01 2.86 4.71
CA GLY A 261 -12.31 2.45 5.23
C GLY A 261 -12.35 0.97 5.60
N LEU A 262 -11.79 0.12 4.74
CA LEU A 262 -11.64 -1.31 5.01
C LEU A 262 -10.76 -1.56 6.23
N LEU A 263 -9.62 -0.88 6.37
CA LEU A 263 -8.72 -1.01 7.52
C LEU A 263 -9.41 -0.61 8.82
N VAL A 264 -10.20 0.46 8.82
CA VAL A 264 -10.98 0.89 10.00
C VAL A 264 -12.05 -0.14 10.35
N SER A 265 -12.81 -0.63 9.36
CA SER A 265 -13.82 -1.67 9.59
C SER A 265 -13.20 -2.97 10.12
N MET A 266 -12.09 -3.41 9.52
CA MET A 266 -11.34 -4.57 9.98
C MET A 266 -10.85 -4.38 11.41
N TYR A 267 -10.29 -3.21 11.71
CA TYR A 267 -9.84 -2.87 13.06
C TYR A 267 -10.99 -2.95 14.06
N GLN A 268 -12.15 -2.35 13.76
CA GLN A 268 -13.33 -2.42 14.64
C GLN A 268 -13.86 -3.85 14.85
N GLN A 269 -13.82 -4.67 13.80
CA GLN A 269 -14.25 -6.07 13.86
C GLN A 269 -13.29 -6.94 14.67
N LEU A 270 -11.98 -6.70 14.58
CA LEU A 270 -10.94 -7.53 15.21
C LEU A 270 -10.54 -7.05 16.61
N ALA A 271 -10.58 -5.75 16.88
CA ALA A 271 -10.27 -5.16 18.19
C ALA A 271 -11.45 -5.20 19.17
N GLY A 272 -12.65 -5.57 18.72
CA GLY A 272 -13.81 -5.81 19.59
C GLY A 272 -14.66 -4.59 19.95
N SER A 273 -14.33 -3.40 19.42
CA SER A 273 -15.08 -2.15 19.69
C SER A 273 -16.53 -2.17 19.21
N GLY A 274 -16.90 -3.11 18.32
CA GLY A 274 -18.30 -3.34 17.94
C GLY A 274 -19.16 -4.05 19.01
N SER A 275 -18.55 -4.69 20.02
CA SER A 275 -19.30 -5.40 21.08
C SER A 275 -19.57 -4.55 22.32
N GLU A 276 -18.65 -3.63 22.64
CA GLU A 276 -18.75 -2.75 23.81
C GLU A 276 -19.77 -1.61 23.61
N SER A 277 -19.98 -1.19 22.35
CA SER A 277 -21.04 -0.24 21.98
C SER A 277 -22.44 -0.83 22.10
N LEU A 278 -22.60 -2.14 21.86
CA LEU A 278 -23.90 -2.80 21.98
C LEU A 278 -24.24 -3.06 23.45
N SER A 279 -23.28 -3.48 24.28
CA SER A 279 -23.54 -3.66 25.72
C SER A 279 -23.94 -2.34 26.39
N LYS A 280 -23.30 -1.21 26.04
CA LYS A 280 -23.65 0.12 26.58
C LYS A 280 -24.99 0.68 26.10
N THR A 281 -25.59 0.13 25.06
CA THR A 281 -26.93 0.55 24.59
C THR A 281 -28.05 -0.21 25.31
N PHE A 282 -27.72 -1.36 25.91
CA PHE A 282 -28.66 -2.24 26.60
C PHE A 282 -28.48 -2.25 28.13
N ASP A 283 -27.59 -1.42 28.67
CA ASP A 283 -27.45 -1.06 30.09
C ASP A 283 -28.02 0.34 30.33
#